data_AF-A0AAU8IFL9-F1
#
_entry.id   AF-A0AAU8IFL9-F1
#
_cell.length_a   1.000
_cell.length_b   1.000
_cell.length_c   1.000
_cell.angle_alpha   90.00
_cell.angle_beta   90.00
_cell.angle_gamma   90.00
#
_symmetry.space_group_name_H-M   'P 1'
#
loop_
_entity.id
_entity.type
_entity.pdbx_description
1 polymer ?
#
loop_
_entity_poly.entity_id
_entity_poly.type
_entity_poly.pdbx_seq_one_letter_code
_entity_poly.pdbx_strand_id
1 'polypeptide(L)'
;MSLKFVHQKLNDVRQSMITMITSAHYVSDCNLYYQSFLTDWDYTEVKKRSGQIIAGKKRLHFHLFYNDQKAADDKMAFNKLLDRLEGGLQSA
;
A
#
# COMPACT_ATOMS: atom_id res chain seq x y z
N MET A 1 8.31 11.01 -11.40
CA MET A 1 7.39 10.59 -10.31
C MET A 1 8.23 10.39 -9.06
N SER A 2 7.88 11.01 -7.93
CA SER A 2 8.61 10.77 -6.69
C SER A 2 7.89 9.67 -5.91
N LEU A 3 8.65 8.68 -5.45
CA LEU A 3 8.17 7.59 -4.62
C LEU A 3 7.50 8.11 -3.33
N LYS A 4 7.87 9.32 -2.88
CA LYS A 4 7.32 9.96 -1.69
C LYS A 4 5.82 10.27 -1.83
N PHE A 5 5.36 10.67 -3.02
CA PHE A 5 3.95 10.98 -3.25
C PHE A 5 3.07 9.72 -3.14
N VAL A 6 3.51 8.63 -3.77
CA VAL A 6 2.82 7.33 -3.69
C VAL A 6 2.82 6.85 -2.24
N HIS A 7 3.94 6.99 -1.53
CA HIS A 7 4.02 6.62 -0.12
C HIS A 7 3.05 7.41 0.75
N GLN A 8 2.94 8.72 0.54
CA GLN A 8 2.03 9.58 1.29
C GLN A 8 0.56 9.19 1.06
N LYS A 9 0.17 8.98 -0.21
CA LYS A 9 -1.19 8.50 -0.53
C LYS A 9 -1.48 7.12 0.04
N LEU A 10 -0.52 6.21 0.01
CA LEU A 10 -0.66 4.90 0.66
C LEU A 10 -0.76 5.02 2.18
N ASN A 11 -0.09 5.99 2.81
CA ASN A 11 -0.21 6.26 4.25
C ASN A 11 -1.61 6.77 4.63
N ASP A 12 -2.16 7.72 3.86
CA ASP A 12 -3.52 8.21 4.07
C ASP A 12 -4.53 7.05 3.97
N VAL A 13 -4.30 6.16 3.00
CA VAL A 13 -5.11 4.97 2.76
C VAL A 13 -4.90 3.89 3.81
N ARG A 14 -3.72 3.77 4.43
CA ARG A 14 -3.49 2.81 5.53
C ARG A 14 -4.37 3.12 6.74
N GLN A 15 -4.57 4.41 7.02
CA GLN A 15 -5.52 4.81 8.07
C GLN A 15 -6.95 4.41 7.70
N SER A 16 -7.35 4.58 6.43
CA SER A 16 -8.65 4.11 5.95
C SER A 16 -8.74 2.59 5.80
N MET A 17 -7.62 1.86 5.69
CA MET A 17 -7.61 0.38 5.64
C MET A 17 -8.13 -0.22 6.94
N ILE A 18 -7.93 0.43 8.09
CA ILE A 18 -8.54 0.00 9.36
C ILE A 18 -10.07 0.02 9.23
N THR A 19 -10.62 1.00 8.51
CA THR A 19 -12.05 1.09 8.17
C THR A 19 -12.46 0.13 7.05
N MET A 20 -11.54 -0.25 6.16
CA MET A 20 -11.77 -1.20 5.07
C MET A 20 -11.92 -2.65 5.57
N ILE A 21 -11.35 -3.00 6.72
CA ILE A 21 -11.58 -4.31 7.40
C ILE A 21 -12.94 -4.26 8.12
N THR A 22 -13.99 -3.99 7.34
CA THR A 22 -15.39 -4.01 7.78
C THR A 22 -16.14 -4.97 6.86
N SER A 23 -17.19 -5.63 7.37
CA SER A 23 -17.99 -6.60 6.61
C SER A 23 -18.50 -6.09 5.25
N ALA A 24 -18.61 -4.77 5.05
CA ALA A 24 -19.07 -4.17 3.80
C ALA A 24 -18.08 -4.31 2.62
N HIS A 25 -16.81 -4.59 2.90
CA HIS A 25 -15.74 -4.70 1.90
C HIS A 25 -15.23 -6.14 1.74
N TYR A 26 -15.83 -7.09 2.45
CA TYR A 26 -15.42 -8.48 2.43
C TYR A 26 -16.10 -9.21 1.27
N VAL A 27 -15.30 -9.88 0.45
CA VAL A 27 -15.75 -10.74 -0.65
C VAL A 27 -15.57 -12.19 -0.22
N SER A 28 -16.68 -12.87 0.10
CA SER A 28 -16.69 -14.25 0.60
C SER A 28 -16.06 -15.24 -0.38
N ASP A 29 -16.31 -15.07 -1.66
CA ASP A 29 -15.89 -16.01 -2.71
C ASP A 29 -14.36 -16.09 -2.83
N CYS A 30 -13.68 -14.99 -2.50
CA CYS A 30 -12.23 -14.86 -2.59
C CYS A 30 -11.56 -14.78 -1.21
N ASN A 31 -12.35 -14.84 -0.13
CA ASN A 31 -11.91 -14.66 1.27
C ASN A 31 -10.94 -13.47 1.45
N LEU A 32 -11.29 -12.32 0.86
CA LEU A 32 -10.44 -11.13 0.88
C LEU A 32 -11.27 -9.85 0.97
N TYR A 33 -10.65 -8.81 1.51
CA TYR A 33 -11.20 -7.46 1.56
C TYR A 33 -10.76 -6.70 0.31
N TYR A 34 -11.71 -6.00 -0.30
CA TYR A 34 -11.48 -5.24 -1.53
C TYR A 34 -12.06 -3.83 -1.43
N GLN A 35 -11.28 -2.86 -1.88
CA GLN A 35 -11.76 -1.48 -2.03
C GLN A 35 -11.14 -0.83 -3.26
N SER A 36 -11.95 -0.05 -3.95
CA SER A 36 -11.50 0.78 -5.06
C SER A 36 -11.90 2.22 -4.87
N PHE A 37 -10.99 3.12 -5.22
CA PHE A 37 -11.30 4.55 -5.24
C PHE A 37 -10.53 5.26 -6.35
N LEU A 38 -11.10 6.38 -6.78
CA LEU A 38 -10.46 7.32 -7.68
C LEU A 38 -9.76 8.40 -6.88
N THR A 39 -8.59 8.82 -7.34
CA THR A 39 -7.91 10.01 -6.82
C THR A 39 -7.30 10.81 -7.95
N ASP A 40 -7.28 12.13 -7.79
CA ASP A 40 -6.64 13.03 -8.73
C ASP A 40 -5.15 13.18 -8.38
N TRP A 41 -4.31 13.12 -9.40
CA TRP A 41 -2.88 13.35 -9.34
C TRP A 41 -2.52 14.65 -10.05
N ASP A 42 -2.06 15.64 -9.27
CA ASP A 42 -1.33 16.79 -9.78
C ASP A 42 0.02 16.39 -10.38
N TYR A 43 0.05 16.26 -11.70
CA TYR A 43 1.20 15.85 -12.49
C TYR A 43 1.91 17.07 -13.07
N THR A 44 3.24 17.13 -12.89
CA THR A 44 4.10 18.12 -13.54
C THR A 44 5.10 17.43 -14.46
N GLU A 45 5.18 17.89 -15.69
CA GLU A 45 6.12 17.41 -16.71
C GLU A 45 6.93 18.56 -17.27
N VAL A 46 8.24 18.38 -17.37
CA VAL A 46 9.14 19.33 -18.03
C VAL A 46 9.36 18.86 -19.47
N LYS A 47 8.93 19.65 -20.45
CA LYS A 47 9.21 19.38 -21.87
C LYS A 47 10.72 19.40 -22.09
N LYS A 48 11.29 18.25 -22.45
CA LYS A 48 12.74 18.07 -22.66
C LYS A 48 13.38 19.08 -23.62
N ARG A 49 12.63 19.57 -24.62
CA ARG A 49 13.16 20.45 -25.67
C ARG A 49 12.96 21.95 -25.40
N SER A 50 11.91 22.34 -24.69
CA SER A 50 11.57 23.76 -24.45
C SER A 50 11.75 24.20 -22.99
N GLY A 51 12.05 23.27 -22.07
CA GLY A 51 12.13 23.56 -20.64
C GLY A 51 10.80 23.95 -19.99
N GLN A 52 9.71 23.97 -20.77
CA GLN A 52 8.41 24.43 -20.30
C GLN A 52 7.78 23.39 -19.37
N ILE A 53 7.30 23.86 -18.21
CA ILE A 53 6.64 23.03 -17.21
C ILE A 53 5.15 22.99 -17.54
N ILE A 54 4.62 21.79 -17.77
CA ILE A 54 3.19 21.54 -17.91
C ILE A 54 2.71 20.94 -16.60
N ALA A 55 1.76 21.62 -15.96
CA ALA A 55 1.03 21.11 -14.81
C ALA A 55 -0.37 20.68 -15.26
N GLY A 56 -0.83 19.52 -14.81
CA GLY A 56 -2.17 19.03 -15.09
C GLY A 56 -2.63 17.98 -14.08
N LYS A 57 -3.94 17.70 -14.07
CA LYS A 57 -4.51 16.65 -13.23
C LYS A 57 -4.72 15.37 -14.03
N LYS A 58 -4.15 14.26 -13.56
CA LYS A 58 -4.39 12.92 -14.09
C LYS A 58 -5.21 12.13 -13.08
N ARG A 59 -6.21 11.37 -13.53
CA ARG A 59 -6.97 10.47 -12.65
C ARG A 59 -6.21 9.16 -12.45
N LEU A 60 -6.11 8.73 -11.20
CA LEU A 60 -5.59 7.43 -10.80
C LEU A 60 -6.73 6.59 -10.24
N HIS A 61 -6.72 5.31 -10.60
CA HIS A 61 -7.62 4.30 -10.02
C HIS A 61 -6.77 3.42 -9.12
N PHE A 62 -7.11 3.36 -7.84
CA PHE A 62 -6.48 2.48 -6.88
C PHE A 62 -7.39 1.30 -6.61
N HIS A 63 -6.84 0.09 -6.76
CA HIS A 63 -7.47 -1.16 -6.38
C HIS A 63 -6.66 -1.77 -5.25
N LEU A 64 -7.27 -1.90 -4.08
CA LEU A 64 -6.65 -2.47 -2.89
C LEU A 64 -7.26 -3.83 -2.61
N PHE A 65 -6.39 -4.79 -2.39
CA PHE A 65 -6.73 -6.13 -1.97
C PHE A 65 -6.01 -6.42 -0.66
N TYR A 66 -6.75 -6.89 0.32
CA TYR A 66 -6.22 -7.22 1.64
C TYR A 66 -6.68 -8.63 2.04
N ASN A 67 -5.72 -9.47 2.38
CA ASN A 67 -5.95 -10.82 2.87
C ASN A 67 -5.42 -10.88 4.31
N ASP A 68 -6.33 -11.00 5.26
CA ASP A 68 -6.05 -11.00 6.70
C ASP A 68 -5.33 -12.28 7.14
N GLN A 69 -5.72 -13.45 6.63
CA GLN A 69 -5.06 -14.72 6.89
C GLN A 69 -3.59 -14.68 6.46
N LYS A 70 -3.33 -14.24 5.23
CA LYS A 70 -1.97 -14.14 4.71
C LYS A 70 -1.14 -13.12 5.50
N ALA A 71 -1.74 -12.00 5.90
CA ALA A 71 -1.07 -11.00 6.73
C ALA A 71 -0.71 -11.56 8.13
N ALA A 72 -1.57 -12.37 8.73
CA ALA A 72 -1.31 -13.05 10.00
C ALA A 72 -0.17 -14.08 9.85
N ASP A 73 -0.22 -14.91 8.81
CA ASP A 73 0.80 -15.91 8.52
C ASP A 73 2.19 -15.28 8.30
N ASP A 74 2.24 -14.18 7.53
CA ASP A 74 3.48 -13.44 7.28
C ASP A 74 4.05 -12.82 8.55
N LYS A 75 3.18 -12.26 9.41
CA LYS A 75 3.59 -11.73 10.71
C LYS A 75 4.17 -12.83 11.60
N MET A 76 3.54 -13.99 11.64
CA MET A 76 4.05 -15.15 12.39
C MET A 76 5.39 -15.63 11.84
N ALA A 77 5.53 -15.73 10.51
CA ALA A 77 6.77 -16.14 9.86
C ALA A 77 7.91 -15.16 10.17
N PHE A 78 7.63 -13.86 10.13
CA PHE A 78 8.60 -12.82 10.49
C PHE A 78 9.03 -12.90 11.95
N ASN A 79 8.09 -13.07 12.89
CA ASN A 79 8.44 -13.23 14.30
C ASN A 79 9.30 -14.48 14.53
N LYS A 80 8.97 -15.61 13.92
CA LYS A 80 9.79 -16.83 13.98
C LYS A 80 11.20 -16.61 13.44
N LEU A 81 11.35 -15.78 12.41
CA LEU A 81 12.66 -15.41 11.88
C LEU A 81 13.45 -14.58 12.90
N LEU A 82 12.81 -13.59 13.55
CA LEU A 82 13.43 -12.80 14.61
C LEU A 82 13.88 -13.68 15.78
N ASP A 83 13.02 -14.57 16.27
CA ASP A 83 13.35 -15.49 17.37
C ASP A 83 14.61 -16.32 17.06
N ARG A 84 14.74 -16.79 15.81
CA ARG A 84 15.92 -17.54 15.36
C ARG A 84 17.18 -16.69 15.33
N LEU A 85 17.08 -15.46 14.85
CA LEU A 85 18.22 -14.54 14.78
C LEU A 85 18.68 -14.14 16.18
N GLU A 86 17.76 -13.88 17.09
CA GLU A 86 18.05 -13.58 18.49
C GLU A 86 18.68 -14.78 19.22
N GLY A 87 18.14 -15.98 19.04
CA GLY A 87 18.73 -17.20 19.59
C GLY A 87 20.14 -17.49 19.04
N GLY A 88 20.38 -17.18 17.76
CA GLY A 88 21.71 -17.29 17.15
C GLY A 88 22.72 -16.27 17.67
N LEU A 89 22.27 -15.05 18.01
CA LEU A 89 23.09 -14.00 18.62
C LEU A 89 23.44 -14.28 20.08
N GLN A 90 22.56 -14.95 20.84
CA GLN A 90 22.82 -15.34 22.24
C GLN A 90 23.73 -16.57 22.37
N SER A 91 23.94 -17.30 21.27
CA SER A 91 24.75 -18.53 21.24
C SER A 91 26.18 -18.29 20.70
N ALA A 92 26.59 -17.03 20.48
CA ALA A 92 27.87 -16.62 19.91
C ALA A 92 28.70 -15.78 20.89
#